data_AF-A0A0D6Z8A1-F1
#
_entry.id   AF-A0A0D6Z8A1-F1
#
_cell.length_a   1.000
_cell.length_b   1.000
_cell.length_c   1.000
_cell.angle_alpha   90.00
_cell.angle_beta   90.00
_cell.angle_gamma   90.00
#
_symmetry.space_group_name_H-M   'P 1'
#
loop_
_entity.id
_entity.type
_entity.pdbx_description
1 polymer ?
#
loop_
_entity_poly.entity_id
_entity_poly.type
_entity_poly.pdbx_seq_one_letter_code
_entity_poly.pdbx_strand_id
1 'polypeptide(L)'
;MVEINLNRRQFLKLSGATAATLAIVELGFNEKEVHAKTKELKIAKATVTPTICPYCAVGCGILVHTKNNDVVYTEGDPDHPINEGSLCSKGTTIRQLFTSEKRVLKPRYRAPGSDKWEEKDWGWMLDTIAKRVKETRDKTFVEKSNGIFVNKTEAIASLGGAALDNEETYLLAKMMRGLGVTYLEHQARI
;
A
#
# COMPACT_ATOMS: atom_id res chain seq x y z
N MET A 1 -18.84 71.49 24.88
CA MET A 1 -18.35 70.32 25.63
C MET A 1 -19.51 69.35 25.76
N VAL A 2 -19.42 68.17 25.13
CA VAL A 2 -20.45 67.13 25.28
C VAL A 2 -20.09 66.34 26.55
N GLU A 3 -20.89 66.46 27.61
CA GLU A 3 -20.77 65.63 28.81
C GLU A 3 -21.28 64.22 28.51
N ILE A 4 -20.39 63.23 28.54
CA ILE A 4 -20.77 61.82 28.35
C ILE A 4 -21.19 61.26 29.70
N ASN A 5 -22.50 61.05 29.89
CA ASN A 5 -23.06 60.50 31.12
C ASN A 5 -23.03 58.96 31.08
N LEU A 6 -21.91 58.36 31.48
CA LEU A 6 -21.64 56.92 31.44
C LEU A 6 -21.97 56.25 32.78
N ASN A 7 -22.92 55.30 32.80
CA ASN A 7 -23.18 54.51 34.01
C ASN A 7 -22.14 53.38 34.20
N ARG A 8 -22.01 52.87 35.43
CA ARG A 8 -21.02 51.81 35.78
C ARG A 8 -21.11 50.57 34.88
N ARG A 9 -22.31 50.18 34.44
CA ARG A 9 -22.54 49.02 33.56
C ARG A 9 -22.03 49.30 32.14
N GLN A 10 -22.23 50.52 31.63
CA GLN A 10 -21.73 50.95 30.33
C GLN A 10 -20.20 51.07 30.34
N PHE A 11 -19.60 51.56 31.44
CA PHE A 11 -18.15 51.59 31.61
C PHE A 11 -17.53 50.18 31.54
N LEU A 12 -18.07 49.21 32.29
CA LEU A 12 -17.55 47.83 32.26
C LEU A 12 -17.70 47.17 30.89
N LYS A 13 -18.83 47.41 30.20
CA LYS A 13 -19.03 46.92 28.82
C LYS A 13 -18.03 47.52 27.84
N LEU A 14 -17.78 48.83 27.94
CA LEU A 14 -16.84 49.52 27.06
C LEU A 14 -15.41 49.06 27.31
N SER A 15 -14.98 48.99 28.58
CA SER A 15 -13.64 48.52 28.94
C SER A 15 -13.40 47.06 28.54
N GLY A 16 -14.40 46.19 28.71
CA GLY A 16 -14.31 44.79 28.27
C GLY A 16 -14.22 44.67 26.74
N ALA A 17 -15.02 45.44 25.99
CA ALA A 17 -14.96 45.45 24.53
C ALA A 17 -13.62 46.00 24.01
N THR A 18 -13.11 47.08 24.62
CA THR A 18 -11.81 47.66 24.26
C THR A 18 -10.66 46.71 24.55
N ALA A 19 -10.65 46.05 25.71
CA ALA A 19 -9.62 45.07 26.07
C ALA A 19 -9.64 43.86 25.11
N ALA A 20 -10.82 43.33 24.77
CA ALA A 20 -10.95 42.24 23.81
C ALA A 20 -10.49 42.64 22.40
N THR A 21 -10.83 43.87 21.97
CA THR A 21 -10.44 44.38 20.64
C THR A 21 -8.93 44.60 20.55
N LEU A 22 -8.33 45.19 21.59
CA LEU A 22 -6.87 45.36 21.66
C LEU A 22 -6.15 44.01 21.68
N ALA A 23 -6.64 43.03 22.44
CA ALA A 23 -6.06 41.70 22.47
C ALA A 23 -6.07 41.02 21.09
N ILE A 24 -7.14 41.14 20.31
CA ILE A 24 -7.21 40.57 18.94
C ILE A 24 -6.17 41.24 18.02
N VAL A 25 -5.98 42.55 18.15
CA VAL A 25 -5.03 43.32 17.35
C VAL A 25 -3.57 43.05 17.76
N GLU A 26 -3.26 43.05 19.06
CA GLU A 26 -1.91 42.77 19.59
C GLU A 26 -1.47 41.32 19.36
N LEU A 27 -2.39 40.36 19.47
CA LEU A 27 -2.10 38.96 19.17
C LEU A 27 -1.95 38.70 17.66
N GLY A 28 -2.12 39.73 16.81
CA GLY A 28 -1.79 39.66 15.39
C GLY A 28 -2.72 38.79 14.57
N PHE A 29 -4.00 38.66 14.96
CA PHE A 29 -5.01 37.91 14.18
C PHE A 29 -5.41 38.69 12.92
N ASN A 30 -4.54 38.68 11.92
CA ASN A 30 -4.77 39.28 10.61
C ASN A 30 -5.28 38.22 9.63
N GLU A 31 -6.60 38.15 9.47
CA GLU A 31 -7.29 37.20 8.58
C GLU A 31 -6.74 37.19 7.15
N LYS A 32 -6.43 38.38 6.58
CA LYS A 32 -5.87 38.48 5.21
C LYS A 32 -4.50 37.84 5.10
N GLU A 33 -3.67 38.02 6.13
CA GLU A 33 -2.33 37.43 6.19
C GLU A 33 -2.39 35.93 6.45
N VAL A 34 -3.33 35.47 7.28
CA VAL A 34 -3.58 34.05 7.55
C VAL A 34 -4.06 33.32 6.28
N HIS A 35 -4.99 33.92 5.53
CA HIS A 35 -5.43 33.37 4.24
C HIS A 35 -4.35 33.39 3.17
N ALA A 36 -3.51 34.44 3.14
CA ALA A 36 -2.39 34.50 2.21
C ALA A 36 -1.28 33.47 2.51
N LYS A 37 -1.15 33.04 3.78
CA LYS A 37 -0.13 32.08 4.23
C LYS A 37 -0.64 30.63 4.32
N THR A 38 -1.95 30.39 4.22
CA THR A 38 -2.51 29.03 4.30
C THR A 38 -2.22 28.29 2.99
N LYS A 39 -1.44 27.22 3.09
CA LYS A 39 -1.23 26.29 1.99
C LYS A 39 -2.25 25.16 2.10
N GLU A 40 -2.85 24.77 0.98
CA GLU A 40 -3.62 23.54 0.93
C GLU A 40 -2.74 22.36 1.41
N LEU A 41 -3.32 21.46 2.21
CA LEU A 41 -2.62 20.25 2.62
C LEU A 41 -2.22 19.44 1.39
N LYS A 42 -1.11 18.70 1.46
CA LYS A 42 -0.65 17.85 0.34
C LYS A 42 -1.70 16.80 -0.07
N ILE A 43 -2.52 16.38 0.88
CA ILE A 43 -3.63 15.43 0.71
C ILE A 43 -4.94 16.10 0.27
N ALA A 44 -4.97 17.43 0.12
CA ALA A 44 -6.17 18.13 -0.31
C ALA A 44 -6.62 17.61 -1.69
N LYS A 45 -7.91 17.26 -1.78
CA LYS A 45 -8.56 16.72 -2.99
C LYS A 45 -7.98 15.36 -3.42
N ALA A 46 -7.31 14.63 -2.53
CA ALA A 46 -6.91 13.25 -2.77
C ALA A 46 -8.10 12.29 -2.57
N THR A 47 -8.14 11.23 -3.36
CA THR A 47 -9.04 10.10 -3.10
C THR A 47 -8.38 9.21 -2.06
N VAL A 48 -9.10 8.94 -0.97
CA VAL A 48 -8.62 8.10 0.14
C VAL A 48 -9.18 6.70 -0.02
N THR A 49 -8.29 5.70 -0.04
CA THR A 49 -8.65 4.29 -0.13
C THR A 49 -8.03 3.53 1.03
N PRO A 50 -8.83 2.83 1.86
CA PRO A 50 -8.29 1.98 2.92
C PRO A 50 -7.63 0.72 2.34
N THR A 51 -6.57 0.25 2.99
CA THR A 51 -5.85 -0.98 2.68
C THR A 51 -5.25 -1.61 3.94
N ILE A 52 -4.70 -2.81 3.81
CA ILE A 52 -4.04 -3.52 4.91
C ILE A 52 -2.52 -3.56 4.68
N CYS A 53 -1.78 -3.36 5.77
CA CYS A 53 -0.33 -3.45 5.78
C CYS A 53 0.18 -4.84 5.31
N PRO A 54 1.03 -4.93 4.28
CA PRO A 54 1.45 -6.20 3.68
C PRO A 54 2.69 -6.82 4.35
N TYR A 55 3.06 -6.38 5.55
CA TYR A 55 4.32 -6.78 6.19
C TYR A 55 4.16 -7.99 7.12
N CYS A 56 3.69 -7.78 8.35
CA CYS A 56 3.52 -8.84 9.33
C CYS A 56 2.04 -9.15 9.57
N ALA A 57 1.77 -10.25 10.26
CA ALA A 57 0.41 -10.75 10.51
C ALA A 57 -0.42 -9.93 11.52
N VAL A 58 0.01 -8.72 11.91
CA VAL A 58 -0.79 -7.83 12.76
C VAL A 58 -2.00 -7.29 12.00
N GLY A 59 -1.85 -7.03 10.69
CA GLY A 59 -2.95 -6.54 9.86
C GLY A 59 -3.35 -5.09 10.15
N CYS A 60 -2.39 -4.19 10.36
CA CYS A 60 -2.68 -2.77 10.55
C CYS A 60 -3.41 -2.16 9.34
N GLY A 61 -4.45 -1.37 9.59
CA GLY A 61 -5.13 -0.56 8.57
C GLY A 61 -4.32 0.66 8.15
N ILE A 62 -4.32 0.96 6.86
CA ILE A 62 -3.60 2.05 6.22
C ILE A 62 -4.56 2.81 5.30
N LEU A 63 -4.50 4.14 5.32
CA LEU A 63 -5.15 5.00 4.35
C LEU A 63 -4.16 5.39 3.25
N VAL A 64 -4.53 5.13 1.99
CA VAL A 64 -3.76 5.49 0.81
C VAL A 64 -4.40 6.70 0.14
N HIS A 65 -3.66 7.80 0.05
CA HIS A 65 -4.10 9.03 -0.60
C HIS A 65 -3.60 9.05 -2.04
N THR A 66 -4.52 9.13 -3.00
CA THR A 66 -4.21 9.12 -4.43
C THR A 66 -4.65 10.40 -5.14
N LYS A 67 -3.85 10.86 -6.10
CA LYS A 67 -4.16 12.02 -6.94
C LYS A 67 -3.56 11.81 -8.32
N ASN A 68 -4.32 12.08 -9.38
CA ASN A 68 -3.87 11.92 -10.77
C ASN A 68 -3.25 10.52 -11.04
N ASN A 69 -3.87 9.46 -10.52
CA ASN A 69 -3.38 8.07 -10.58
C ASN A 69 -2.01 7.81 -9.94
N ASP A 70 -1.56 8.67 -9.02
CA ASP A 70 -0.33 8.48 -8.25
C ASP A 70 -0.62 8.47 -6.73
N VAL A 71 0.19 7.74 -5.97
CA VAL A 71 0.11 7.68 -4.51
C VAL A 71 0.89 8.86 -3.93
N VAL A 72 0.18 9.82 -3.33
CA VAL A 72 0.79 11.05 -2.80
C VAL A 72 1.15 10.93 -1.32
N TYR A 73 0.42 10.13 -0.56
CA TYR A 73 0.65 9.93 0.87
C TYR A 73 0.04 8.61 1.37
N THR A 74 0.56 8.11 2.50
CA THR A 74 0.04 6.93 3.20
C THR A 74 0.18 7.14 4.70
N GLU A 75 -0.84 6.79 5.47
CA GLU A 75 -0.84 6.88 6.93
C GLU A 75 -1.66 5.74 7.55
N GLY A 76 -1.60 5.60 8.88
CA GLY A 76 -2.41 4.60 9.56
C GLY A 76 -3.88 5.01 9.58
N ASP A 77 -4.76 4.03 9.49
CA ASP A 77 -6.20 4.26 9.58
C ASP A 77 -6.64 4.43 11.05
N PRO A 78 -7.10 5.63 11.46
CA PRO A 78 -7.56 5.88 12.84
C PRO A 78 -8.81 5.08 13.22
N ASP A 79 -9.62 4.67 12.25
CA ASP A 79 -10.85 3.91 12.49
C ASP A 79 -10.59 2.39 12.56
N HIS A 80 -9.36 1.95 12.24
CA HIS A 80 -9.03 0.52 12.24
C HIS A 80 -8.82 -0.01 13.67
N PRO A 81 -9.56 -1.04 14.11
CA PRO A 81 -9.65 -1.44 15.52
C PRO A 81 -8.37 -2.06 16.10
N ILE A 82 -7.41 -2.44 15.25
CA ILE A 82 -6.15 -3.07 15.71
C ILE A 82 -5.09 -2.02 16.03
N ASN A 83 -5.00 -0.96 15.24
CA ASN A 83 -3.88 -0.03 15.31
C ASN A 83 -4.28 1.43 15.57
N GLU A 84 -5.55 1.81 15.40
CA GLU A 84 -6.06 3.14 15.75
C GLU A 84 -5.16 4.26 15.19
N GLY A 85 -4.73 4.13 13.93
CA GLY A 85 -3.85 5.08 13.25
C GLY A 85 -2.34 4.87 13.47
N SER A 86 -1.93 4.00 14.40
CA SER A 86 -0.52 3.73 14.67
C SER A 86 0.11 2.84 13.59
N LEU A 87 1.37 3.11 13.25
CA LEU A 87 2.18 2.30 12.33
C LEU A 87 3.63 2.17 12.82
N CYS A 88 4.23 0.99 12.64
CA CYS A 88 5.67 0.80 12.85
C CYS A 88 6.48 1.35 11.67
N SER A 89 7.82 1.38 11.78
CA SER A 89 8.74 1.88 10.74
C SER A 89 8.56 1.23 9.36
N LYS A 90 8.09 -0.03 9.30
CA LYS A 90 7.76 -0.71 8.05
C LYS A 90 6.47 -0.15 7.44
N GLY A 91 5.42 -0.02 8.25
CA GLY A 91 4.12 0.47 7.80
C GLY A 91 4.17 1.94 7.34
N THR A 92 4.87 2.80 8.08
CA THR A 92 5.01 4.22 7.73
C THR A 92 5.77 4.47 6.43
N THR A 93 6.55 3.49 5.97
CA THR A 93 7.37 3.61 4.76
C THR A 93 6.76 2.91 3.54
N ILE A 94 5.51 2.43 3.62
CA ILE A 94 4.88 1.65 2.53
C ILE A 94 4.85 2.40 1.19
N ARG A 95 4.64 3.73 1.20
CA ARG A 95 4.72 4.55 -0.02
C ARG A 95 6.09 4.46 -0.69
N GLN A 96 7.18 4.35 0.08
CA GLN A 96 8.53 4.23 -0.48
C GLN A 96 8.71 2.93 -1.26
N LEU A 97 7.98 1.85 -0.91
CA LEU A 97 7.98 0.62 -1.69
C LEU A 97 7.39 0.87 -3.10
N PHE A 98 6.28 1.61 -3.18
CA PHE A 98 5.63 1.97 -4.43
C PHE A 98 6.45 2.96 -5.27
N THR A 99 7.05 3.99 -4.66
CA THR A 99 7.81 5.02 -5.39
C THR A 99 9.29 4.69 -5.58
N SER A 100 9.73 3.50 -5.18
CA SER A 100 11.15 3.11 -5.29
C SER A 100 11.59 2.98 -6.75
N GLU A 101 12.68 3.65 -7.11
CA GLU A 101 13.34 3.51 -8.41
C GLU A 101 13.89 2.09 -8.65
N LYS A 102 14.01 1.28 -7.59
CA LYS A 102 14.50 -0.11 -7.68
C LYS A 102 13.40 -1.10 -8.09
N ARG A 103 12.15 -0.66 -8.27
CA ARG A 103 11.06 -1.54 -8.71
C ARG A 103 11.36 -2.11 -10.10
N VAL A 104 11.10 -3.40 -10.26
CA VAL A 104 11.16 -4.06 -11.57
C VAL A 104 9.84 -3.78 -12.28
N LEU A 105 9.86 -2.87 -13.27
CA LEU A 105 8.65 -2.41 -13.96
C LEU A 105 8.33 -3.21 -15.23
N LYS A 106 9.28 -3.98 -15.73
CA LYS A 106 9.15 -4.77 -16.96
C LYS A 106 9.69 -6.18 -16.75
N PRO A 107 9.13 -7.18 -17.44
CA PRO A 107 9.65 -8.53 -17.40
C PRO A 107 11.10 -8.61 -17.88
N ARG A 108 11.92 -9.40 -17.18
CA ARG A 108 13.34 -9.61 -17.51
C ARG A 108 13.66 -11.08 -17.72
N TYR A 109 14.31 -11.39 -18.83
CA TYR A 109 14.77 -12.72 -19.21
C TYR A 109 16.29 -12.81 -19.06
N ARG A 110 16.78 -13.98 -18.65
CA ARG A 110 18.21 -14.29 -18.60
C ARG A 110 18.45 -15.60 -19.36
N ALA A 111 19.21 -15.52 -20.44
CA ALA A 111 19.56 -16.69 -21.24
C ALA A 111 20.46 -17.67 -20.45
N PRO A 112 20.40 -18.99 -20.73
CA PRO A 112 21.32 -19.96 -20.13
C PRO A 112 22.78 -19.53 -20.29
N GLY A 113 23.53 -19.49 -19.18
CA GLY A 113 24.93 -19.08 -19.15
C GLY A 113 25.18 -17.58 -19.26
N SER A 114 24.17 -16.74 -19.50
CA SER A 114 24.32 -15.28 -19.53
C SER A 114 24.47 -14.70 -18.12
N ASP A 115 25.18 -13.58 -17.98
CA ASP A 115 25.25 -12.72 -16.79
C ASP A 115 24.37 -11.46 -16.91
N LYS A 116 23.69 -11.28 -18.04
CA LYS A 116 22.88 -10.10 -18.36
C LYS A 116 21.38 -10.39 -18.39
N TRP A 117 20.59 -9.40 -17.98
CA TRP A 117 19.14 -9.37 -18.11
C TRP A 117 18.73 -8.68 -19.42
N GLU A 118 17.75 -9.24 -20.10
CA GLU A 118 17.09 -8.66 -21.28
C GLU A 118 15.63 -8.36 -20.97
N GLU A 119 15.14 -7.17 -21.31
CA GLU A 119 13.70 -6.88 -21.24
C GLU A 119 12.95 -7.63 -22.35
N LYS A 120 11.79 -8.21 -22.01
CA LYS A 120 10.85 -8.82 -22.97
C LYS A 120 9.43 -8.38 -22.67
N ASP A 121 8.55 -8.50 -23.65
CA ASP A 121 7.13 -8.26 -23.46
C ASP A 121 6.46 -9.40 -22.67
N TRP A 122 5.29 -9.10 -22.10
CA TRP A 122 4.53 -10.06 -21.31
C TRP A 122 4.04 -11.27 -22.12
N GLY A 123 3.70 -11.10 -23.40
CA GLY A 123 3.24 -12.21 -24.26
C GLY A 123 4.35 -13.23 -24.46
N TRP A 124 5.52 -12.78 -24.90
CA TRP A 124 6.70 -13.63 -25.05
C TRP A 124 7.06 -14.35 -23.75
N MET A 125 7.00 -13.65 -22.61
CA MET A 125 7.32 -14.25 -21.30
C MET A 125 6.37 -15.36 -20.91
N LEU A 126 5.06 -15.10 -20.99
CA LEU A 126 4.04 -16.07 -20.61
C LEU A 126 4.06 -17.28 -21.55
N ASP A 127 4.19 -17.07 -22.86
CA ASP A 127 4.31 -18.15 -23.85
C ASP A 127 5.56 -19.00 -23.61
N THR A 128 6.69 -18.35 -23.32
CA THR A 128 7.95 -19.05 -23.06
C THR A 128 7.89 -19.87 -21.76
N ILE A 129 7.30 -19.32 -20.70
CA ILE A 129 7.11 -20.04 -19.43
C ILE A 129 6.14 -21.21 -19.62
N ALA A 130 4.98 -20.97 -20.26
CA ALA A 130 3.98 -22.00 -20.52
C ALA A 130 4.53 -23.16 -21.35
N LYS A 131 5.30 -22.86 -22.41
CA LYS A 131 5.97 -23.87 -23.23
C LYS A 131 6.92 -24.72 -22.40
N ARG A 132 7.76 -24.11 -21.57
CA ARG A 132 8.70 -24.83 -20.70
C ARG A 132 7.98 -25.69 -19.66
N VAL A 133 6.94 -25.16 -19.02
CA VAL A 133 6.11 -25.90 -18.05
C VAL A 133 5.47 -27.10 -18.72
N LYS A 134 4.87 -26.92 -19.90
CA LYS A 134 4.26 -28.00 -20.67
C LYS A 134 5.29 -29.06 -21.08
N GLU A 135 6.40 -28.64 -21.67
CA GLU A 135 7.47 -29.56 -22.10
C GLU A 135 8.03 -30.40 -20.94
N THR A 136 8.27 -29.77 -19.78
CA THR A 136 8.72 -30.48 -18.58
C THR A 136 7.66 -31.44 -18.10
N ARG A 137 6.42 -30.96 -17.91
CA ARG A 137 5.31 -31.78 -17.43
C ARG A 137 5.09 -33.00 -18.31
N ASP A 138 4.98 -32.81 -19.63
CA ASP A 138 4.71 -33.92 -20.57
C ASP A 138 5.82 -34.98 -20.54
N LYS A 139 7.07 -34.59 -20.34
CA LYS A 139 8.21 -35.52 -20.25
C LYS A 139 8.29 -36.27 -18.92
N THR A 140 7.74 -35.72 -17.84
CA THR A 140 7.96 -36.21 -16.47
C THR A 140 6.68 -36.57 -15.72
N PHE A 141 5.52 -36.54 -16.39
CA PHE A 141 4.25 -36.86 -15.76
C PHE A 141 4.16 -38.36 -15.46
N VAL A 142 3.77 -38.68 -14.23
CA VAL A 142 3.55 -40.04 -13.76
C VAL A 142 2.06 -40.22 -13.51
N GLU A 143 1.41 -41.01 -14.35
CA GLU A 143 -0.01 -41.34 -14.18
C GLU A 143 -0.21 -42.36 -13.06
N LYS A 144 0.63 -43.41 -13.04
CA LYS A 144 0.58 -44.50 -12.04
C LYS A 144 1.95 -44.76 -11.41
N SER A 145 1.94 -45.07 -10.13
CA SER A 145 3.11 -45.55 -9.37
C SER A 145 2.68 -46.72 -8.50
N ASN A 146 3.42 -47.83 -8.53
CA ASN A 146 3.10 -49.05 -7.79
C ASN A 146 1.64 -49.54 -7.99
N GLY A 147 1.11 -49.41 -9.21
CA GLY A 147 -0.27 -49.80 -9.54
C GLY A 147 -1.36 -48.81 -9.11
N ILE A 148 -1.03 -47.72 -8.41
CA ILE A 148 -1.98 -46.72 -7.93
C ILE A 148 -1.89 -45.46 -8.82
N PHE A 149 -3.03 -44.86 -9.17
CA PHE A 149 -3.07 -43.57 -9.85
C PHE A 149 -2.55 -42.46 -8.94
N VAL A 150 -1.53 -41.74 -9.40
CA VAL A 150 -0.90 -40.63 -8.67
C VAL A 150 -1.00 -39.29 -9.41
N ASN A 151 -1.07 -39.30 -10.75
CA ASN A 151 -1.27 -38.12 -11.61
C ASN A 151 -0.41 -36.90 -11.22
N LYS A 152 0.90 -37.12 -11.10
CA LYS A 152 1.84 -36.12 -10.59
C LYS A 152 3.01 -35.82 -11.53
N THR A 153 3.65 -34.68 -11.33
CA THR A 153 4.98 -34.36 -11.86
C THR A 153 5.89 -33.92 -10.70
N GLU A 154 7.05 -34.56 -10.58
CA GLU A 154 8.05 -34.26 -9.55
C GLU A 154 9.24 -33.45 -10.11
N ALA A 155 9.21 -33.08 -11.39
CA ALA A 155 10.25 -32.27 -12.03
C ALA A 155 10.00 -30.75 -11.93
N ILE A 156 8.90 -30.35 -11.29
CA ILE A 156 8.52 -28.96 -11.06
C ILE A 156 8.26 -28.80 -9.56
N ALA A 157 8.79 -27.72 -8.99
CA ALA A 157 8.50 -27.31 -7.62
C ALA A 157 8.06 -25.84 -7.61
N SER A 158 7.24 -25.49 -6.61
CA SER A 158 6.75 -24.13 -6.40
C SER A 158 7.01 -23.69 -4.96
N LEU A 159 7.62 -22.52 -4.80
CA LEU A 159 7.98 -21.91 -3.52
C LEU A 159 7.36 -20.52 -3.38
N GLY A 160 6.62 -20.28 -2.30
CA GLY A 160 6.10 -18.96 -1.92
C GLY A 160 4.63 -18.99 -1.50
N GLY A 161 4.10 -17.83 -1.10
CA GLY A 161 2.65 -17.64 -0.97
C GLY A 161 2.21 -16.61 0.06
N ALA A 162 2.85 -16.51 1.23
CA ALA A 162 2.27 -15.77 2.36
C ALA A 162 2.18 -14.23 2.18
N ALA A 163 2.76 -13.70 1.11
CA ALA A 163 2.72 -12.27 0.78
C ALA A 163 1.75 -11.95 -0.39
N LEU A 164 1.09 -12.97 -0.93
CA LEU A 164 0.03 -12.82 -1.92
C LEU A 164 -1.31 -12.65 -1.23
N ASP A 165 -2.31 -12.19 -1.97
CA ASP A 165 -3.69 -12.21 -1.48
C ASP A 165 -4.18 -13.65 -1.26
N ASN A 166 -5.21 -13.82 -0.43
CA ASN A 166 -5.76 -15.16 -0.13
C ASN A 166 -6.31 -15.81 -1.40
N GLU A 167 -6.98 -15.03 -2.24
CA GLU A 167 -7.55 -15.45 -3.50
C GLU A 167 -6.46 -15.87 -4.49
N GLU A 168 -5.38 -15.09 -4.58
CA GLU A 168 -4.21 -15.42 -5.41
C GLU A 168 -3.52 -16.69 -4.93
N THR A 169 -3.33 -16.84 -3.62
CA THR A 169 -2.75 -18.05 -3.00
C THR A 169 -3.61 -19.28 -3.30
N TYR A 170 -4.94 -19.14 -3.20
CA TYR A 170 -5.87 -20.19 -3.55
C TYR A 170 -5.74 -20.60 -5.02
N LEU A 171 -5.73 -19.63 -5.94
CA LEU A 171 -5.58 -19.86 -7.37
C LEU A 171 -4.23 -20.50 -7.72
N LEU A 172 -3.13 -20.01 -7.13
CA LEU A 172 -1.79 -20.57 -7.31
C LEU A 172 -1.74 -22.04 -6.89
N ALA A 173 -2.29 -22.35 -5.72
CA ALA A 173 -2.33 -23.71 -5.19
C ALA A 173 -3.18 -24.65 -6.06
N LYS A 174 -4.29 -24.15 -6.64
CA LYS A 174 -5.12 -24.90 -7.58
C LYS A 174 -4.42 -25.11 -8.92
N MET A 175 -3.76 -24.08 -9.45
CA MET A 175 -3.00 -24.16 -10.70
C MET A 175 -1.86 -25.19 -10.58
N MET A 176 -1.05 -25.13 -9.51
CA MET A 176 0.06 -26.06 -9.30
C MET A 176 -0.43 -27.51 -9.17
N ARG A 177 -1.49 -27.75 -8.38
CA ARG A 177 -2.07 -29.10 -8.27
C ARG A 177 -2.73 -29.57 -9.57
N GLY A 178 -3.35 -28.68 -10.33
CA GLY A 178 -3.90 -28.98 -11.67
C GLY A 178 -2.82 -29.40 -12.67
N LEU A 179 -1.62 -28.84 -12.54
CA LEU A 179 -0.43 -29.29 -13.28
C LEU A 179 0.17 -30.61 -12.77
N GLY A 180 -0.31 -31.13 -11.64
CA GLY A 180 0.20 -32.35 -10.99
C GLY A 180 1.42 -32.11 -10.10
N VAL A 181 1.75 -30.85 -9.77
CA VAL A 181 2.91 -30.53 -8.92
C VAL A 181 2.66 -30.99 -7.49
N THR A 182 3.60 -31.77 -6.93
CA THR A 182 3.55 -32.24 -5.54
C THR A 182 4.49 -31.48 -4.61
N TYR A 183 5.60 -30.95 -5.13
CA TYR A 183 6.53 -30.11 -4.36
C TYR A 183 6.05 -28.67 -4.31
N LEU A 184 5.05 -28.43 -3.46
CA LEU A 184 4.42 -27.12 -3.24
C LEU A 184 4.63 -26.68 -1.80
N GLU A 185 5.54 -25.74 -1.58
CA GLU A 185 6.01 -25.30 -0.26
C GLU A 185 6.00 -23.77 -0.14
N HIS A 186 5.99 -23.25 1.09
CA HIS A 186 5.99 -21.79 1.33
C HIS A 186 6.49 -21.42 2.73
N GLN A 187 6.41 -20.13 3.08
CA GLN A 187 6.93 -19.58 4.33
C GLN A 187 6.42 -20.28 5.59
N ALA A 188 5.17 -20.79 5.64
CA ALA A 188 4.66 -21.43 6.87
C ALA A 188 5.19 -22.87 7.10
N ARG A 189 6.09 -23.38 6.26
CA ARG A 189 6.80 -24.63 6.56
C ARG A 189 7.78 -24.46 7.73
N ILE A 190 8.35 -23.27 7.89
CA ILE A 190 9.25 -22.89 8.99
C ILE A 190 8.49 -22.08 10.03
#